data_AF-A0A5N5ECA5-F1
#
_entry.id   AF-A0A5N5ECA5-F1
#
_cell.length_a   1.000
_cell.length_b   1.000
_cell.length_c   1.000
_cell.angle_alpha   90.00
_cell.angle_beta   90.00
_cell.angle_gamma   90.00
#
_symmetry.space_group_name_H-M   'P 1'
#
loop_
_entity.id
_entity.type
_entity.pdbx_description
1 polymer ?
#
loop_
_entity_poly.entity_id
_entity_poly.type
_entity_poly.pdbx_seq_one_letter_code
_entity_poly.pdbx_strand_id
1 'polypeptide(L)' 'MRQITELQLTDGTTLRQGEHAPHRTIQTGSQSDIPVIVRAFEDTGSRIEVKCSKGYVLAFPASRIARLVFQNNA' A
#
# COMPACT_ATOMS: atom_id res chain seq x y z
N MET A 1 19.02 1.62 6.05
CA MET A 1 17.95 2.37 5.34
C MET A 1 16.63 2.00 5.99
N ARG A 2 15.79 2.97 6.39
CA ARG A 2 14.49 2.69 7.04
C ARG A 2 13.46 2.29 5.98
N GLN A 3 12.79 1.16 6.16
CA GLN A 3 11.72 0.71 5.26
C GLN A 3 10.37 0.90 5.93
N ILE A 4 9.42 1.51 5.21
CA ILE A 4 8.02 1.57 5.66
C ILE A 4 7.41 0.18 5.52
N THR A 5 6.79 -0.33 6.59
CA THR A 5 6.17 -1.66 6.62
C THR A 5 4.65 -1.61 6.78
N GLU A 6 4.13 -0.52 7.33
CA GLU A 6 2.70 -0.27 7.48
C GLU A 6 2.35 1.20 7.25
N LEU A 7 1.21 1.42 6.60
CA LEU A 7 0.57 2.71 6.39
C LEU A 7 -0.84 2.67 6.99
N GLN A 8 -1.14 3.62 7.87
CA GLN A 8 -2.50 3.84 8.38
C GLN A 8 -3.07 5.11 7.78
N LEU A 9 -4.27 5.01 7.21
CA LEU A 9 -5.02 6.13 6.68
C LEU A 9 -5.92 6.77 7.74
N THR A 10 -6.28 8.02 7.51
CA THR A 10 -7.18 8.83 8.36
C THR A 10 -8.58 8.25 8.53
N ASP A 11 -9.02 7.42 7.59
CA ASP A 11 -10.30 6.68 7.68
C ASP A 11 -10.21 5.38 8.50
N GLY A 12 -9.05 5.10 9.10
CA GLY A 12 -8.79 3.90 9.89
C GLY A 12 -8.31 2.70 9.08
N THR A 13 -8.23 2.79 7.75
CA THR A 13 -7.69 1.71 6.92
C THR A 13 -6.21 1.50 7.21
N THR A 14 -5.81 0.25 7.40
CA THR A 14 -4.40 -0.13 7.59
C THR A 14 -3.93 -0.98 6.41
N LEU A 15 -2.76 -0.64 5.88
CA LEU A 15 -2.09 -1.32 4.78
C LEU A 15 -0.76 -1.84 5.27
N ARG A 16 -0.49 -3.14 5.06
CA ARG A 16 0.73 -3.80 5.51
C ARG A 16 1.40 -4.55 4.38
N GLN A 17 2.73 -4.52 4.38
CA GLN A 17 3.50 -5.29 3.42
C GLN A 17 3.19 -6.79 3.54
N GLY A 18 2.88 -7.44 2.41
CA GLY A 18 2.50 -8.85 2.34
C GLY A 18 1.00 -9.11 2.52
N GLU A 19 0.20 -8.13 2.95
CA GLU A 19 -1.25 -8.26 3.07
C GLU A 19 -2.00 -7.81 1.81
N HIS A 20 -3.30 -8.11 1.76
CA HIS A 20 -4.16 -7.65 0.68
C HIS A 20 -4.34 -6.12 0.73
N ALA A 21 -4.36 -5.50 -0.44
CA ALA A 21 -4.79 -4.11 -0.60
C ALA A 21 -6.30 -3.97 -0.30
N PRO A 22 -6.85 -2.75 -0.10
CA PRO A 22 -8.22 -2.55 0.40
C PRO A 22 -9.28 -3.17 -0.51
N HIS A 23 -9.06 -3.10 -1.82
CA HIS A 23 -9.96 -3.67 -2.82
C HIS A 23 -9.88 -5.20 -2.91
N ARG A 24 -8.88 -5.83 -2.26
CA ARG A 24 -8.54 -7.26 -2.21
C ARG A 24 -8.21 -7.91 -3.55
N THR A 25 -9.06 -7.70 -4.55
CA THR A 25 -8.94 -8.23 -5.91
C THR A 25 -9.21 -7.14 -6.93
N ILE A 26 -8.71 -7.34 -8.15
CA ILE A 26 -9.13 -6.57 -9.33
C ILE A 26 -9.79 -7.55 -10.29
N GLN A 27 -10.96 -7.17 -10.81
CA GLN A 27 -11.63 -7.88 -11.88
C GLN A 27 -10.99 -7.53 -13.21
N THR A 28 -10.53 -8.54 -13.94
CA THR A 28 -10.08 -8.38 -15.33
C THR A 28 -11.24 -8.55 -16.29
N GLY A 29 -11.09 -8.08 -17.53
CA GLY A 29 -12.06 -8.31 -18.62
C GLY A 29 -12.32 -9.79 -18.92
N SER A 30 -11.47 -10.70 -18.43
CA SER A 30 -11.64 -12.15 -18.49
C SER A 30 -12.37 -12.74 -17.27
N GLN A 31 -13.03 -11.90 -16.45
CA GLN A 31 -13.74 -12.29 -15.22
C GLN A 31 -12.89 -13.05 -14.19
N SER A 32 -11.57 -12.83 -14.20
CA SER A 32 -10.68 -13.43 -13.20
C SER A 32 -10.40 -12.42 -12.09
N ASP A 33 -10.67 -12.82 -10.84
CA ASP A 33 -10.32 -12.03 -9.67
C ASP A 33 -8.84 -12.22 -9.33
N ILE A 34 -8.03 -11.18 -9.55
CA ILE A 34 -6.59 -11.24 -9.26
C ILE A 34 -6.33 -10.62 -7.88
N PRO A 35 -5.70 -11.34 -6.94
CA PRO A 35 -5.39 -10.78 -5.63
C PRO A 35 -4.35 -9.65 -5.73
N VAL A 36 -4.68 -8.53 -5.11
CA VAL A 36 -3.82 -7.35 -5.00
C VAL A 36 -3.14 -7.40 -3.65
N ILE A 37 -1.84 -7.69 -3.65
CA ILE A 37 -1.02 -7.80 -2.44
C ILE A 37 -0.08 -6.61 -2.36
N VAL A 38 0.00 -5.97 -1.20
CA VAL A 38 0.93 -4.87 -0.94
C VAL A 38 2.37 -5.42 -0.91
N ARG A 39 3.25 -4.81 -1.71
CA ARG A 39 4.64 -5.24 -1.88
C ARG A 39 5.63 -4.28 -1.27
N ALA A 40 5.39 -2.98 -1.39
CA ALA A 40 6.26 -1.95 -0.85
C ALA A 40 5.51 -0.63 -0.68
N PHE A 41 6.09 0.25 0.12
CA PHE A 41 5.66 1.63 0.28
C PHE A 41 6.82 2.54 -0.10
N GLU A 42 6.53 3.58 -0.86
CA GLU A 42 7.49 4.57 -1.31
C GLU A 42 6.99 5.97 -0.95
N ASP A 43 7.84 6.76 -0.28
CA ASP A 43 7.56 8.15 0.03
C ASP A 43 8.14 9.05 -1.06
N THR A 44 7.27 9.81 -1.70
CA THR A 44 7.61 10.76 -2.77
C THR A 44 7.61 12.22 -2.28
N GLY A 45 7.44 12.43 -0.97
CA GLY A 45 7.31 13.72 -0.31
C GLY A 45 5.90 14.32 -0.37
N SER A 46 5.20 14.20 -1.49
CA SER A 46 3.82 14.71 -1.65
C SER A 46 2.73 13.66 -1.36
N ARG A 47 3.11 12.38 -1.43
CA ARG A 47 2.23 11.22 -1.28
C ARG A 47 3.03 9.98 -0.95
N ILE A 48 2.34 8.98 -0.41
CA ILE A 48 2.86 7.62 -0.31
C ILE A 48 2.30 6.78 -1.44
N GLU A 49 3.19 6.14 -2.18
CA GLU A 49 2.87 5.15 -3.20
C GLU A 49 2.97 3.74 -2.61
N VAL A 50 1.87 3.00 -2.66
CA VAL A 50 1.79 1.60 -2.26
C VAL A 50 1.94 0.76 -3.52
N LYS A 51 3.11 0.17 -3.71
CA LYS A 51 3.36 -0.77 -4.80
C LYS A 51 2.67 -2.09 -4.48
N CYS A 52 1.84 -2.58 -5.39
CA CYS A 52 1.10 -3.81 -5.23
C CYS A 52 1.58 -4.90 -6.22
N SER A 53 1.09 -6.13 -6.07
CA SER A 53 1.31 -7.22 -7.01
C SER A 53 0.90 -6.80 -8.43
N LYS A 54 1.53 -7.43 -9.44
CA LYS A 54 1.19 -7.25 -10.87
C LYS A 54 1.37 -5.81 -11.40
N GLY A 55 2.18 -4.99 -10.74
CA GLY A 55 2.57 -3.65 -11.22
C GLY A 55 1.58 -2.54 -10.88
N TYR A 56 0.53 -2.82 -10.10
CA TYR A 56 -0.41 -1.80 -9.66
C TYR A 56 0.20 -0.90 -8.58
N VAL A 57 -0.22 0.36 -8.57
CA VAL A 57 0.20 1.34 -7.56
C VAL A 57 -1.03 2.07 -7.04
N LEU A 58 -1.20 2.08 -5.72
CA LEU A 58 -2.15 2.97 -5.05
C LEU A 58 -1.39 4.20 -4.54
N ALA A 59 -1.94 5.38 -4.77
CA ALA A 59 -1.31 6.64 -4.38
C ALA A 59 -2.19 7.37 -3.36
N PHE A 60 -1.65 7.64 -2.18
CA PHE A 60 -2.38 8.34 -1.12
C PHE A 60 -1.69 9.68 -0.81
N PRO A 61 -2.41 10.82 -0.95
CA PRO A 61 -1.83 12.12 -0.61
C PRO A 61 -1.50 12.19 0.88
N ALA A 62 -0.51 13.01 1.24
CA ALA A 62 -0.06 13.14 2.63
C ALA A 62 -1.20 13.48 3.61
N SER A 63 -2.21 14.24 3.16
CA SER A 63 -3.40 14.60 3.96
C SER A 63 -4.25 13.41 4.40
N ARG A 64 -4.15 12.26 3.72
CA ARG A 64 -4.89 11.04 4.09
C ARG A 64 -4.10 10.11 5.00
N ILE A 65 -2.86 10.43 5.33
CA ILE A 65 -1.95 9.57 6.08
C ILE A 65 -2.05 9.93 7.56
N ALA A 66 -2.53 8.98 8.36
CA ALA A 66 -2.58 9.14 9.81
C ALA A 66 -1.25 8.74 10.46
N ARG A 67 -0.62 7.67 9.96
CA ARG A 67 0.59 7.11 10.56
C ARG A 67 1.40 6.27 9.57
N LEU A 68 2.72 6.32 9.71
CA LEU A 68 3.67 5.41 9.04
C LEU A 68 4.44 4.60 10.09
N VAL A 69 4.59 3.30 9.85
CA VAL A 69 5.42 2.43 10.68
C VAL A 69 6.64 2.00 9.88
N PHE A 70 7.81 2.09 10.52
CA PHE A 70 9.09 1.77 9.90
C PHE A 70 9.71 0.58 10.59
N GLN A 71 10.28 -0.34 9.81
CA GLN A 71 11.19 -1.35 10.31
C GLN A 71 12.63 -0.87 10.11
N ASN A 72 13.39 -0.89 11.20
CA ASN A 72 14.80 -0.58 11.19
C ASN A 72 15.55 -1.90 11.01
N ASN A 73 16.13 -2.13 9.83
CA ASN A 73 17.08 -3.22 9.65
C ASN A 73 18.41 -2.71 10.24
N ALA A 74 18.67 -3.12 11.48
CA ALA A 74 19.94 -2.93 12.18
C ALA A 74 20.97 -3.95 11.70
#